data_AF-A0A453DES7-F1
#
_entry.id   AF-A0A453DES7-F1
#
_cell.length_a   1.000
_cell.length_b   1.000
_cell.length_c   1.000
_cell.angle_alpha   90.00
_cell.angle_beta   90.00
_cell.angle_gamma   90.00
#
_symmetry.space_group_name_H-M   'P 1'
#
loop_
_entity.id
_entity.type
_entity.pdbx_description
1 polymer ?
#
loop_
_entity_poly.entity_id
_entity_poly.type
_entity_poly.pdbx_seq_one_letter_code
_entity_poly.pdbx_strand_id
1 'polypeptide(L)'
;LRGFDQKWCGWVKQIVRNGTVSIKLNNCVGPYFQSAKGVRQGDPHSPFLFNLAVECLTKMIKNAQKNNLIVGLASGLIPNGVVVLQYADDTIICLE
;
A
#
# COMPACT_ATOMS: atom_id res chain seq x y z
N LEU A 1 -17.34 0.91 6.45
CA LEU A 1 -16.04 1.59 6.70
C LEU A 1 -15.26 0.77 7.72
N ARG A 2 -13.91 0.82 7.68
CA ARG A 2 -13.03 0.02 8.56
C ARG A 2 -13.02 0.45 10.05
N GLY A 3 -13.83 1.45 10.43
CA GLY A 3 -14.00 1.85 11.83
C GLY A 3 -12.85 2.67 12.43
N PHE A 4 -11.86 3.11 11.64
CA PHE A 4 -10.80 3.99 12.12
C PHE A 4 -11.37 5.34 12.56
N ASP A 5 -10.98 5.78 13.75
CA ASP A 5 -11.38 7.06 14.30
C ASP A 5 -10.64 8.22 13.62
N GLN A 6 -11.16 9.44 13.78
CA GLN A 6 -10.58 10.63 13.16
C GLN A 6 -9.17 10.95 13.67
N LYS A 7 -8.86 10.63 14.94
CA LYS A 7 -7.54 10.91 15.52
C LYS A 7 -6.49 10.03 14.89
N TRP A 8 -6.76 8.73 14.78
CA TRP A 8 -5.87 7.80 14.08
C TRP A 8 -5.66 8.19 12.61
N CYS A 9 -6.74 8.53 11.91
CA CYS A 9 -6.64 9.02 10.53
C CYS A 9 -5.81 10.31 10.41
N GLY A 10 -5.90 11.20 11.42
CA GLY A 10 -5.07 12.39 11.54
C GLY A 10 -3.58 12.06 11.68
N TRP A 11 -3.23 11.10 12.54
CA TRP A 11 -1.86 10.64 12.70
C TRP A 11 -1.27 10.05 11.43
N VAL A 12 -2.01 9.18 10.75
CA VAL A 12 -1.55 8.60 9.47
C VAL A 12 -1.32 9.69 8.42
N LYS A 13 -2.20 10.70 8.32
CA LYS A 13 -2.00 11.84 7.43
C LYS A 13 -0.73 12.62 7.75
N GLN A 14 -0.42 12.83 9.03
CA GLN A 14 0.81 13.52 9.44
C GLN A 14 2.06 12.72 9.08
N ILE A 15 2.05 11.39 9.30
CA ILE A 15 3.17 10.50 8.96
C ILE A 15 3.46 10.55 7.46
N VAL A 16 2.43 10.47 6.61
CA VAL A 16 2.59 10.38 5.15
C VAL A 16 2.93 11.73 4.51
N ARG A 17 2.50 12.86 5.07
CA ARG A 17 2.66 14.20 4.46
C ARG A 17 3.75 15.07 5.06
N ASN A 18 3.97 14.97 6.37
CA ASN A 18 4.78 15.93 7.13
C ASN A 18 5.98 15.29 7.83
N GLY A 19 6.40 14.09 7.41
CA GLY A 19 7.57 13.43 7.98
C GLY A 19 8.85 14.21 7.68
N THR A 20 9.64 14.56 8.70
CA THR A 20 10.98 15.14 8.53
C THR A 20 12.06 14.07 8.62
N VAL A 21 13.09 14.11 7.80
CA VAL A 21 14.18 13.12 7.82
C VAL A 21 15.51 13.87 7.89
N SER A 22 16.48 13.30 8.59
CA SER A 22 17.89 13.70 8.52
C SER A 22 18.72 12.46 8.21
N ILE A 23 19.85 12.66 7.52
CA ILE A 23 20.76 11.58 7.17
C ILE A 23 21.97 11.67 8.10
N LYS A 24 22.27 10.57 8.79
CA LYS A 24 23.46 10.44 9.63
C LYS A 24 24.58 9.77 8.83
N LEU A 25 25.64 10.52 8.51
CA LEU A 25 26.83 10.04 7.80
C LEU A 25 28.03 10.13 8.75
N ASN A 26 28.75 9.01 8.94
CA ASN A 26 29.97 8.96 9.77
C ASN A 26 29.80 9.60 11.17
N ASN A 27 28.70 9.25 11.85
CA ASN A 27 28.30 9.84 13.14
C ASN A 27 27.89 11.32 13.14
N CYS A 28 27.96 12.03 12.01
CA CYS A 28 27.46 13.38 11.87
C CYS A 28 26.02 13.36 11.34
N VAL A 29 25.11 14.02 12.05
CA VAL A 29 23.71 14.17 11.61
C VAL A 29 23.60 15.42 10.76
N GLY A 30 23.14 15.25 9.50
CA GLY A 30 22.88 16.36 8.60
C GLY A 30 21.62 17.16 8.97
N PRO A 31 21.33 18.26 8.25
CA PRO A 31 20.12 19.04 8.47
C PRO A 31 18.85 18.22 8.20
N TYR A 32 17.77 18.57 8.88
CA TYR A 32 16.45 17.99 8.62
C TYR A 32 15.88 18.56 7.33
N PHE A 33 15.28 17.69 6.53
CA PHE A 33 14.49 18.06 5.36
C PHE A 33 13.13 17.35 5.40
N GLN A 34 12.13 17.90 4.70
CA GLN A 34 10.82 17.26 4.63
C GLN A 34 10.82 16.12 3.62
N SER A 35 10.29 14.97 4.03
CA SER A 35 9.97 13.87 3.14
C SER A 35 8.68 14.18 2.39
N ALA A 36 8.74 14.25 1.07
CA ALA A 36 7.57 14.59 0.25
C ALA A 36 6.61 13.41 0.02
N LYS A 37 7.14 12.18 -0.05
CA LYS A 37 6.37 10.97 -0.36
C LYS A 37 6.94 9.76 0.35
N GLY A 38 6.07 8.79 0.60
CA GLY A 38 6.43 7.48 1.14
C GLY A 38 6.37 7.42 2.66
N VAL A 39 6.65 6.23 3.17
CA VAL A 39 6.76 5.93 4.59
C VAL A 39 8.23 5.66 4.91
N ARG A 40 8.65 5.90 6.15
CA ARG A 40 10.06 5.70 6.52
C ARG A 40 10.39 4.21 6.52
N GLN A 41 11.44 3.82 5.80
CA GLN A 41 11.94 2.44 5.88
C GLN A 41 12.46 2.19 7.30
N GLY A 42 12.07 1.07 7.90
CA GLY A 42 12.38 0.77 9.30
C GLY A 42 11.42 1.40 10.32
N ASP A 43 10.41 2.17 9.90
CA ASP A 43 9.32 2.57 10.81
C ASP A 43 8.38 1.38 11.03
N PRO A 44 8.12 0.97 12.28
CA PRO A 44 7.26 -0.16 12.59
C PRO A 44 5.82 -0.02 12.06
N HIS A 45 5.36 1.19 11.74
CA HIS A 45 4.03 1.42 11.16
C HIS A 45 3.99 1.28 9.63
N SER A 46 5.13 1.38 8.96
CA SER A 46 5.22 1.31 7.49
C SER A 46 4.61 0.03 6.89
N PRO A 47 4.89 -1.18 7.42
CA PRO A 47 4.29 -2.42 6.90
C PRO A 47 2.76 -2.44 7.03
N PHE A 48 2.23 -1.90 8.13
CA PHE A 48 0.77 -1.85 8.33
C PHE A 48 0.08 -0.92 7.33
N LEU A 49 0.64 0.29 7.13
CA LEU A 49 0.10 1.25 6.16
C LEU A 49 0.20 0.72 4.73
N PHE A 50 1.26 -0.03 4.43
CA PHE A 50 1.44 -0.69 3.15
C PHE A 50 0.37 -1.76 2.90
N ASN A 51 0.13 -2.65 3.87
CA ASN A 51 -0.93 -3.66 3.79
C ASN A 51 -2.32 -3.03 3.60
N LEU A 52 -2.60 -1.90 4.27
CA LEU A 52 -3.86 -1.18 4.09
C LEU A 52 -4.07 -0.74 2.63
N ALA A 53 -3.02 -0.24 1.97
CA ALA A 53 -3.07 0.18 0.58
C ALA A 53 -3.27 -1.02 -0.36
N VAL A 54 -2.52 -2.10 -0.13
CA VAL A 54 -2.60 -3.36 -0.90
C VAL A 54 -3.98 -4.01 -0.82
N GLU A 55 -4.58 -4.05 0.36
CA GLU A 55 -5.95 -4.57 0.53
C GLU A 55 -6.99 -3.70 -0.21
N CYS A 56 -6.81 -2.38 -0.21
CA CYS A 56 -7.67 -1.48 -1.00
C CYS A 56 -7.54 -1.76 -2.50
N LEU A 57 -6.30 -1.93 -3.00
CA LEU A 57 -6.05 -2.31 -4.39
C LEU A 57 -6.71 -3.65 -4.75
N THR A 58 -6.52 -4.69 -3.94
CA THR A 58 -7.16 -6.00 -4.15
C THR A 58 -8.68 -5.90 -4.16
N LYS A 59 -9.27 -5.05 -3.31
CA LYS A 59 -10.72 -4.83 -3.32
C LYS A 59 -11.19 -4.15 -4.60
N MET A 60 -10.45 -3.18 -5.12
CA MET A 60 -10.76 -2.53 -6.40
C MET A 60 -10.72 -3.53 -7.56
N ILE A 61 -9.68 -4.36 -7.61
CA ILE A 61 -9.52 -5.38 -8.65
C ILE A 61 -10.66 -6.41 -8.57
N LYS A 62 -10.97 -6.94 -7.38
CA LYS A 62 -12.09 -7.87 -7.19
C LYS A 62 -13.44 -7.26 -7.57
N ASN A 63 -13.64 -5.97 -7.32
CA ASN A 63 -14.86 -5.28 -7.75
C ASN A 63 -14.93 -5.15 -9.29
N ALA A 64 -13.81 -4.85 -9.95
CA ALA A 64 -13.74 -4.81 -11.40
C ALA A 64 -14.07 -6.19 -12.01
N GLN A 65 -13.55 -7.26 -11.41
CA GLN A 65 -13.83 -8.63 -11.82
C GLN A 65 -15.32 -9.00 -11.65
N LYS A 66 -15.93 -8.63 -10.51
CA LYS A 66 -17.38 -8.82 -10.27
C LYS A 66 -18.26 -8.06 -11.26
N ASN A 67 -17.81 -6.91 -11.73
CA ASN A 67 -18.52 -6.10 -12.73
C ASN A 67 -18.19 -6.54 -14.16
N ASN A 68 -17.53 -7.69 -14.36
CA ASN A 68 -17.10 -8.21 -15.66
C ASN A 68 -16.23 -7.22 -16.47
N LEU A 69 -15.52 -6.31 -15.78
CA LEU A 69 -14.60 -5.36 -16.43
C LEU A 69 -13.24 -6.00 -16.73
N ILE A 70 -12.87 -7.03 -15.97
CA ILE A 70 -11.63 -7.79 -16.11
C ILE A 70 -11.90 -9.27 -15.87
N VAL A 71 -11.17 -10.14 -16.58
CA VAL A 71 -11.16 -11.59 -16.40
C VAL A 71 -9.75 -12.01 -16.02
N GLY A 72 -9.62 -12.82 -14.97
CA GLY A 72 -8.32 -13.32 -14.52
C GLY A 72 -7.83 -14.49 -15.37
N LEU A 73 -6.53 -14.78 -15.31
CA LEU A 73 -5.94 -15.93 -15.98
C LEU A 73 -6.57 -17.25 -15.49
N ALA A 74 -6.63 -18.23 -16.40
CA ALA A 74 -7.19 -19.56 -16.15
C ALA A 74 -8.66 -19.55 -15.72
N SER A 75 -9.47 -18.66 -16.31
CA SER A 75 -10.91 -18.56 -16.05
C SER A 75 -11.69 -19.85 -16.35
N GLY A 76 -11.16 -20.71 -17.25
CA GLY A 76 -11.69 -22.05 -17.53
C GLY A 76 -11.45 -23.09 -16.43
N LEU A 77 -10.52 -22.83 -15.48
CA LEU A 77 -10.21 -23.71 -14.35
C LEU A 77 -10.75 -23.17 -13.03
N ILE A 78 -10.77 -21.84 -12.86
CA ILE A 78 -11.17 -21.16 -11.63
C ILE A 78 -12.23 -20.12 -11.98
N PRO A 79 -13.37 -20.05 -11.27
CA PRO A 79 -14.38 -19.04 -11.52
C PRO A 79 -13.80 -17.63 -11.51
N ASN A 80 -13.97 -16.92 -12.62
CA ASN A 80 -13.42 -15.59 -12.92
C ASN A 80 -11.89 -15.48 -13.01
N GLY A 81 -11.15 -16.60 -12.86
CA GLY A 81 -9.70 -16.67 -12.96
C GLY A 81 -8.93 -15.99 -11.81
N VAL A 82 -7.61 -16.20 -11.80
CA VAL A 82 -6.69 -15.52 -10.88
C VAL A 82 -6.34 -14.16 -11.46
N VAL A 83 -6.69 -13.09 -10.73
CA VAL A 83 -6.55 -11.71 -11.23
C VAL A 83 -5.39 -10.94 -10.60
N VAL A 84 -5.00 -11.31 -9.37
CA VAL A 84 -3.94 -10.63 -8.63
C VAL A 84 -3.23 -11.58 -7.66
N LEU A 85 -1.90 -11.49 -7.61
CA LEU A 85 -1.04 -12.14 -6.63
C LEU A 85 -0.20 -11.06 -5.95
N GLN A 86 -0.13 -11.05 -4.62
CA GLN A 86 0.54 -10.00 -3.86
C GLN A 86 1.41 -10.62 -2.76
N TYR A 87 2.64 -10.15 -2.63
CA TYR A 87 3.56 -10.51 -1.56
C TYR A 87 4.43 -9.31 -1.21
N ALA A 88 4.28 -8.79 0.02
CA ALA A 88 4.93 -7.54 0.41
C ALA A 88 4.75 -6.48 -0.70
N ASP A 89 5.83 -5.86 -1.16
CA ASP A 89 5.84 -4.86 -2.22
C ASP A 89 5.63 -5.39 -3.65
N ASP A 90 5.68 -6.71 -3.86
CA ASP A 90 5.45 -7.33 -5.16
C ASP A 90 3.96 -7.52 -5.43
N THR A 91 3.51 -7.07 -6.60
CA THR A 91 2.15 -7.30 -7.12
C THR A 91 2.20 -7.76 -8.57
N ILE A 92 1.64 -8.93 -8.84
CA ILE A 92 1.45 -9.48 -10.19
C ILE A 92 -0.04 -9.39 -10.53
N ILE A 93 -0.36 -8.76 -11.65
CA ILE A 93 -1.72 -8.69 -12.19
C ILE A 93 -1.80 -9.68 -13.35
N CYS A 94 -2.79 -10.56 -13.28
CA CYS A 94 -2.99 -11.67 -14.21
C CYS A 94 -4.30 -11.45 -14.96
N LEU A 95 -4.24 -11.18 -16.27
CA LEU A 95 -5.41 -10.91 -17.11
C LEU A 95 -5.44 -11.88 -18.30
N GLU A 96 -6.63 -12.34 -18.66
CA GLU A 96 -6.90 -13.10 -19.88
C GLU A 96 -7.13 -12.19 -21.10
#